data_AF-A0A6I3DI60-F1
#
_entry.id   AF-A0A6I3DI60-F1
#
_cell.length_a   1.000
_cell.length_b   1.000
_cell.length_c   1.000
_cell.angle_alpha   90.00
_cell.angle_beta   90.00
_cell.angle_gamma   90.00
#
_symmetry.space_group_name_H-M   'P 1'
#
loop_
_entity.id
_entity.type
_entity.pdbx_description
1 polymer ?
#
loop_
_entity_poly.entity_id
_entity_poly.type
_entity_poly.pdbx_seq_one_letter_code
_entity_poly.pdbx_strand_id
1 'polypeptide(L)'
;ELGEGGFRDDKTRSYFWARHVAYCAETFGDLVAGWQPLHQPTAYASDAFLNGVHPPGAQHPAKFAETLRGMVFAWRDAWRELRGGPPVATALNLAPIFSIDNSPVAEQYARDADAVIWKVWMRALRDGVLTIPGLPEIEIPELRDSCDMVGFSYESAIGVTRQGKFVSYPNNLRRTALGIAPWVEGLSLVLHRLSEELPDRPLLITGLGIGTDDDAWRCDYLQECFEAVEEAINDGIDIRGIFHQTGIDQYEWLGGYETPFGLFTRDREPRASAEVFAEYAKKR
;
A
#
# COMPACT_ATOMS: atom_id res chain seq x y z
N GLU A 1 -29.49 5.36 -12.43
CA GLU A 1 -28.74 5.81 -11.24
C GLU A 1 -27.31 5.33 -11.35
N LEU A 2 -26.33 6.25 -11.23
CA LEU A 2 -24.93 5.88 -11.05
C LEU A 2 -24.81 5.23 -9.68
N GLY A 3 -24.14 4.07 -9.60
CA GLY A 3 -24.18 3.18 -8.43
C GLY A 3 -23.73 3.85 -7.13
N GLU A 4 -24.65 4.05 -6.20
CA GLU A 4 -24.39 4.61 -4.86
C GLU A 4 -23.51 3.69 -3.99
N GLY A 5 -23.25 2.46 -4.45
CA GLY A 5 -22.47 1.45 -3.74
C GLY A 5 -20.95 1.54 -3.92
N GLY A 6 -20.46 2.30 -4.91
CA GLY A 6 -19.06 2.25 -5.33
C GLY A 6 -18.65 0.82 -5.72
N PHE A 7 -17.46 0.37 -5.29
CA PHE A 7 -17.01 -1.00 -5.55
C PHE A 7 -17.86 -2.09 -4.89
N ARG A 8 -18.84 -1.78 -4.03
CA ARG A 8 -19.79 -2.79 -3.52
C ARG A 8 -20.85 -3.17 -4.55
N ASP A 9 -21.14 -2.30 -5.50
CA ASP A 9 -22.15 -2.51 -6.53
C ASP A 9 -21.60 -3.30 -7.74
N ASP A 10 -22.32 -4.36 -8.13
CA ASP A 10 -21.89 -5.27 -9.19
C ASP A 10 -21.80 -4.57 -10.55
N LYS A 11 -22.73 -3.65 -10.85
CA LYS A 11 -22.72 -2.90 -12.12
C LYS A 11 -21.54 -1.94 -12.17
N THR A 12 -21.19 -1.32 -11.05
CA THR A 12 -20.00 -0.47 -10.93
C THR A 12 -18.72 -1.25 -11.25
N ARG A 13 -18.58 -2.48 -10.75
CA ARG A 13 -17.40 -3.32 -11.03
C ARG A 13 -17.38 -3.91 -12.44
N SER A 14 -18.47 -4.59 -12.82
CA SER A 14 -18.51 -5.39 -14.05
C SER A 14 -18.72 -4.56 -15.31
N TYR A 15 -19.30 -3.36 -15.20
CA TYR A 15 -19.58 -2.51 -16.35
C TYR A 15 -18.74 -1.24 -16.37
N PHE A 16 -18.87 -0.38 -15.36
CA PHE A 16 -18.21 0.94 -15.40
C PHE A 16 -16.69 0.83 -15.22
N TRP A 17 -16.25 0.06 -14.23
CA TRP A 17 -14.83 -0.16 -13.96
C TRP A 17 -14.14 -0.92 -15.10
N ALA A 18 -14.69 -2.05 -15.54
CA ALA A 18 -14.13 -2.81 -16.66
C ALA A 18 -13.97 -1.97 -17.93
N ARG A 19 -14.98 -1.17 -18.29
CA ARG A 19 -14.89 -0.25 -19.44
C ARG A 19 -13.84 0.85 -19.26
N HIS A 20 -13.68 1.36 -18.04
CA HIS A 20 -12.66 2.35 -17.74
C HIS A 20 -11.25 1.76 -17.92
N VAL A 21 -11.02 0.55 -17.39
CA VAL A 21 -9.73 -0.15 -17.54
C VAL A 21 -9.44 -0.43 -19.01
N ALA A 22 -10.41 -0.99 -19.76
CA ALA A 22 -10.26 -1.26 -21.18
C ALA A 22 -9.93 0.01 -21.98
N TYR A 23 -10.63 1.12 -21.70
CA TYR A 23 -10.33 2.40 -22.34
C TYR A 23 -8.91 2.89 -22.06
N CYS A 24 -8.44 2.81 -20.81
CA CYS A 24 -7.06 3.17 -20.46
C CYS A 24 -6.05 2.28 -21.19
N ALA A 25 -6.29 0.96 -21.23
CA ALA A 25 -5.44 0.00 -21.91
C ALA A 25 -5.34 0.28 -23.42
N GLU A 26 -6.48 0.51 -24.08
CA GLU A 26 -6.56 0.84 -25.52
C GLU A 26 -5.89 2.17 -25.85
N THR A 27 -6.01 3.16 -24.96
CA THR A 27 -5.56 4.54 -25.22
C THR A 27 -4.07 4.75 -24.90
N PHE A 28 -3.56 4.08 -23.87
CA PHE A 28 -2.23 4.36 -23.32
C PHE A 28 -1.31 3.13 -23.22
N GLY A 29 -1.77 1.94 -23.62
CA GLY A 29 -1.04 0.69 -23.44
C GLY A 29 0.32 0.62 -24.15
N ASP A 30 0.52 1.41 -25.21
CA ASP A 30 1.78 1.55 -25.92
C ASP A 30 2.71 2.64 -25.31
N LEU A 31 2.20 3.45 -24.38
CA LEU A 31 2.94 4.54 -23.73
C LEU A 31 3.39 4.21 -22.30
N VAL A 32 2.67 3.34 -21.60
CA VAL A 32 2.97 3.02 -20.20
C VAL A 32 3.96 1.87 -20.07
N ALA A 33 4.82 1.95 -19.04
CA ALA A 33 5.75 0.87 -18.69
C ALA A 33 5.11 -0.22 -17.81
N GLY A 34 3.91 0.03 -17.28
CA GLY A 34 3.20 -0.89 -16.40
C GLY A 34 1.91 -0.28 -15.85
N TRP A 35 1.14 -1.09 -15.14
CA TRP A 35 -0.18 -0.74 -14.62
C TRP A 35 -0.28 -0.96 -13.12
N GLN A 36 -0.99 -0.04 -12.44
CA GLN A 36 -1.41 -0.19 -11.05
C GLN A 36 -2.90 0.15 -10.93
N PRO A 37 -3.81 -0.80 -11.18
CA PRO A 37 -5.24 -0.52 -11.27
C PRO A 37 -5.86 0.13 -10.03
N LEU A 38 -5.46 -0.29 -8.82
CA LEU A 38 -5.96 0.23 -7.55
C LEU A 38 -4.79 0.54 -6.61
N HIS A 39 -4.86 1.68 -5.94
CA HIS A 39 -3.91 2.10 -4.92
C HIS A 39 -4.47 1.84 -3.52
N GLN A 40 -3.71 1.13 -2.69
CA GLN A 40 -3.95 0.83 -1.28
C GLN A 40 -5.42 0.47 -0.94
N PRO A 41 -5.97 -0.59 -1.57
CA PRO A 41 -7.38 -0.96 -1.41
C PRO A 41 -7.78 -1.25 0.05
N THR A 42 -6.89 -1.85 0.85
CA THR A 42 -7.16 -2.14 2.27
C THR A 42 -7.21 -0.85 3.10
N ALA A 43 -6.27 0.08 2.94
CA ALA A 43 -6.32 1.39 3.60
C ALA A 43 -7.59 2.14 3.21
N TYR A 44 -7.89 2.25 1.90
CA TYR A 44 -9.07 2.97 1.43
C TYR A 44 -10.36 2.43 2.05
N ALA A 45 -10.56 1.10 2.02
CA ALA A 45 -11.74 0.50 2.63
C ALA A 45 -11.80 0.74 4.15
N SER A 46 -10.65 0.66 4.84
CA SER A 46 -10.56 0.88 6.29
C SER A 46 -10.88 2.32 6.66
N ASP A 47 -10.32 3.30 5.95
CA ASP A 47 -10.55 4.71 6.23
C ASP A 47 -11.97 5.16 5.86
N ALA A 48 -12.55 4.54 4.84
CA ALA A 48 -13.92 4.80 4.40
C ALA A 48 -14.99 4.25 5.36
N PHE A 49 -14.75 3.09 5.99
CA PHE A 49 -15.79 2.32 6.69
C PHE A 49 -15.43 1.82 8.09
N LEU A 50 -14.19 1.92 8.55
CA LEU A 50 -13.79 1.61 9.93
C LEU A 50 -13.41 2.89 10.68
N ASN A 51 -12.50 3.68 10.12
CA ASN A 51 -12.03 4.91 10.76
C ASN A 51 -12.97 6.08 10.48
N GLY A 52 -13.59 6.12 9.30
CA GLY A 52 -14.49 7.19 8.87
C GLY A 52 -13.77 8.51 8.54
N VAL A 53 -12.50 8.44 8.16
CA VAL A 53 -11.63 9.59 7.89
C VAL A 53 -11.48 9.90 6.39
N HIS A 54 -11.80 8.94 5.52
CA HIS A 54 -11.89 9.14 4.08
C HIS A 54 -13.33 8.98 3.59
N PRO A 55 -13.70 9.61 2.45
CA PRO A 55 -15.03 9.43 1.86
C PRO A 55 -15.42 7.95 1.71
N PRO A 56 -16.65 7.57 2.08
CA PRO A 56 -17.78 8.43 2.43
C PRO A 56 -17.83 8.85 3.92
N GLY A 57 -16.81 8.55 4.73
CA GLY A 57 -16.72 8.95 6.14
C GLY A 57 -17.64 8.14 7.06
N ALA A 58 -17.86 6.86 6.74
CA ALA A 58 -18.76 5.99 7.49
C ALA A 58 -18.00 5.11 8.49
N GLN A 59 -18.69 4.64 9.53
CA GLN A 59 -18.20 3.63 10.47
C GLN A 59 -19.15 2.43 10.46
N HIS A 60 -18.93 1.51 9.52
CA HIS A 60 -19.81 0.37 9.25
C HIS A 60 -19.01 -0.87 8.83
N PRO A 61 -18.63 -1.76 9.77
CA PRO A 61 -17.75 -2.90 9.51
C PRO A 61 -18.22 -3.86 8.40
N ALA A 62 -19.53 -4.10 8.26
CA ALA A 62 -20.03 -4.91 7.14
C ALA A 62 -19.76 -4.26 5.78
N LYS A 63 -19.86 -2.92 5.67
CA LYS A 63 -19.55 -2.19 4.43
C LYS A 63 -18.04 -2.17 4.16
N PHE A 64 -17.20 -2.20 5.19
CA PHE A 64 -15.76 -2.42 5.03
C PHE A 64 -15.50 -3.75 4.31
N ALA A 65 -16.04 -4.85 4.83
CA ALA A 65 -15.82 -6.18 4.27
C ALA A 65 -16.38 -6.31 2.83
N GLU A 66 -17.57 -5.77 2.57
CA GLU A 66 -18.16 -5.72 1.23
C GLU A 66 -17.31 -4.89 0.25
N THR A 67 -16.78 -3.74 0.70
CA THR A 67 -15.96 -2.84 -0.14
C THR A 67 -14.64 -3.49 -0.47
N LEU A 68 -13.94 -4.04 0.52
CA LEU A 68 -12.66 -4.71 0.30
C LEU A 68 -12.81 -5.91 -0.65
N ARG A 69 -13.86 -6.72 -0.48
CA ARG A 69 -14.19 -7.80 -1.42
C ARG A 69 -14.41 -7.27 -2.84
N GLY A 70 -15.18 -6.20 -2.97
CA GLY A 70 -15.43 -5.54 -4.24
C GLY A 70 -14.16 -5.04 -4.90
N MET A 71 -13.24 -4.44 -4.14
CA MET A 71 -11.95 -3.96 -4.63
C MET A 71 -11.03 -5.11 -5.07
N VAL A 72 -11.02 -6.25 -4.36
CA VAL A 72 -10.28 -7.45 -4.81
C VAL A 72 -10.85 -8.00 -6.13
N PHE A 73 -12.18 -8.00 -6.31
CA PHE A 73 -12.77 -8.41 -7.59
C PHE A 73 -12.46 -7.42 -8.71
N ALA A 74 -12.54 -6.11 -8.42
CA ALA A 74 -12.16 -5.07 -9.36
C ALA A 74 -10.67 -5.16 -9.76
N TRP A 75 -9.79 -5.52 -8.82
CA TRP A 75 -8.38 -5.80 -9.08
C TRP A 75 -8.21 -6.94 -10.09
N ARG A 76 -8.78 -8.11 -9.80
CA ARG A 76 -8.74 -9.28 -10.69
C ARG A 76 -9.28 -8.94 -12.07
N ASP A 77 -10.42 -8.26 -12.14
CA ASP A 77 -11.06 -7.92 -13.40
C ASP A 77 -10.23 -6.91 -14.20
N ALA A 78 -9.57 -5.95 -13.54
CA ALA A 78 -8.61 -5.08 -14.21
C ALA A 78 -7.42 -5.85 -14.76
N TRP A 79 -6.84 -6.76 -13.98
CA TRP A 79 -5.75 -7.62 -14.47
C TRP A 79 -6.17 -8.45 -15.69
N ARG A 80 -7.40 -9.00 -15.71
CA ARG A 80 -7.90 -9.77 -16.87
C ARG A 80 -7.91 -8.96 -18.17
N GLU A 81 -8.24 -7.67 -18.08
CA GLU A 81 -8.24 -6.76 -19.23
C GLU A 81 -6.82 -6.34 -19.64
N LEU A 82 -5.89 -6.24 -18.67
CA LEU A 82 -4.54 -5.71 -18.88
C LEU A 82 -3.50 -6.79 -19.22
N ARG A 83 -3.76 -8.05 -18.88
CA ARG A 83 -2.81 -9.16 -19.06
C ARG A 83 -2.44 -9.33 -20.53
N GLY A 84 -1.16 -9.62 -20.77
CA GLY A 84 -0.59 -9.69 -22.13
C GLY A 84 -0.06 -8.35 -22.66
N GLY A 85 -0.29 -7.25 -21.94
CA GLY A 85 0.35 -5.96 -22.16
C GLY A 85 1.52 -5.69 -21.20
N PRO A 86 1.81 -4.41 -20.89
CA PRO A 86 2.76 -4.02 -19.85
C PRO A 86 2.45 -4.66 -18.49
N PRO A 87 3.46 -4.87 -17.62
CA PRO A 87 3.29 -5.58 -16.35
C PRO A 87 2.31 -4.87 -15.40
N VAL A 88 1.52 -5.67 -14.68
CA VAL A 88 0.57 -5.22 -13.66
C VAL A 88 1.16 -5.42 -12.27
N ALA A 89 1.32 -4.35 -11.50
CA ALA A 89 1.86 -4.38 -10.15
C ALA A 89 0.80 -3.98 -9.12
N THR A 90 0.70 -4.69 -8.00
CA THR A 90 -0.12 -4.25 -6.86
C THR A 90 0.33 -2.88 -6.31
N ALA A 91 -0.44 -2.30 -5.40
CA ALA A 91 -0.03 -1.13 -4.62
C ALA A 91 -0.62 -1.26 -3.21
N LEU A 92 -0.10 -2.21 -2.43
CA LEU A 92 -0.64 -2.57 -1.11
C LEU A 92 -0.08 -1.65 -0.02
N ASN A 93 -0.89 -1.24 0.95
CA ASN A 93 -0.38 -0.64 2.18
C ASN A 93 0.02 -1.76 3.15
N LEU A 94 1.32 -1.97 3.35
CA LEU A 94 1.82 -3.04 4.21
C LEU A 94 2.66 -2.45 5.35
N ALA A 95 2.50 -3.05 6.53
CA ALA A 95 3.22 -2.67 7.74
C ALA A 95 3.43 -3.91 8.62
N PRO A 96 4.55 -4.01 9.34
CA PRO A 96 4.66 -4.93 10.47
C PRO A 96 3.70 -4.50 11.59
N ILE A 97 3.13 -5.47 12.29
CA ILE A 97 2.09 -5.23 13.31
C ILE A 97 2.55 -5.83 14.63
N PHE A 98 2.55 -5.02 15.68
CA PHE A 98 3.04 -5.41 17.00
C PHE A 98 2.01 -5.15 18.10
N SER A 99 1.95 -6.03 19.07
CA SER A 99 1.29 -5.76 20.35
C SER A 99 2.15 -4.82 21.19
N ILE A 100 1.61 -3.69 21.66
CA ILE A 100 2.39 -2.70 22.42
C ILE A 100 2.75 -3.20 23.82
N ASP A 101 1.91 -4.04 24.42
CA ASP A 101 2.06 -4.49 25.80
C ASP A 101 2.08 -6.02 25.97
N ASN A 102 2.12 -6.75 24.85
CA ASN A 102 2.10 -8.22 24.79
C ASN A 102 0.93 -8.85 25.57
N SER A 103 -0.14 -8.10 25.83
CA SER A 103 -1.33 -8.66 26.48
C SER A 103 -2.05 -9.60 25.51
N PRO A 104 -2.68 -10.69 25.99
CA PRO A 104 -3.39 -11.63 25.11
C PRO A 104 -4.47 -10.97 24.23
N VAL A 105 -5.07 -9.88 24.72
CA VAL A 105 -6.07 -9.10 23.99
C VAL A 105 -5.43 -8.26 22.88
N ALA A 106 -4.33 -7.54 23.17
CA ALA A 106 -3.60 -6.79 22.16
C ALA A 106 -3.00 -7.71 21.08
N GLU A 107 -2.51 -8.89 21.48
CA GLU A 107 -2.04 -9.94 20.57
C GLU A 107 -3.16 -10.45 19.64
N GLN A 108 -4.38 -10.57 20.15
CA GLN A 108 -5.52 -10.93 19.30
C GLN A 108 -5.82 -9.81 18.29
N TYR A 109 -5.86 -8.55 18.72
CA TYR A 109 -6.08 -7.44 17.80
C TYR A 109 -4.95 -7.28 16.77
N ALA A 110 -3.69 -7.57 17.14
CA ALA A 110 -2.58 -7.61 16.21
C ALA A 110 -2.77 -8.70 15.15
N ARG A 111 -3.22 -9.90 15.54
CA ARG A 111 -3.59 -10.97 14.59
C ARG A 111 -4.75 -10.61 13.69
N ASP A 112 -5.75 -9.90 14.21
CA ASP A 112 -6.91 -9.47 13.43
C ASP A 112 -6.51 -8.40 12.40
N ALA A 113 -5.65 -7.46 12.78
CA ALA A 113 -5.08 -6.47 11.88
C ALA A 113 -4.20 -7.12 10.79
N ASP A 114 -3.38 -8.10 11.17
CA ASP A 114 -2.58 -8.91 10.24
C ASP A 114 -3.45 -9.67 9.23
N ALA A 115 -4.57 -10.22 9.69
CA ALA A 115 -5.50 -10.91 8.82
C ALA A 115 -6.05 -9.99 7.70
N VAL A 116 -6.25 -8.70 8.00
CA VAL A 116 -6.75 -7.70 7.06
C VAL A 116 -5.65 -7.10 6.18
N ILE A 117 -4.54 -6.66 6.79
CA ILE A 117 -3.46 -5.94 6.10
C ILE A 117 -2.63 -6.89 5.23
N TRP A 118 -2.36 -8.10 5.73
CA TRP A 118 -1.53 -9.09 5.05
C TRP A 118 -2.35 -10.22 4.45
N LYS A 119 -3.07 -11.01 5.26
CA LYS A 119 -3.57 -12.32 4.83
C LYS A 119 -4.60 -12.24 3.71
N VAL A 120 -5.43 -11.19 3.65
CA VAL A 120 -6.35 -10.95 2.52
C VAL A 120 -5.61 -11.03 1.18
N TRP A 121 -4.47 -10.34 1.07
CA TRP A 121 -3.70 -10.25 -0.18
C TRP A 121 -2.74 -11.42 -0.34
N MET A 122 -2.05 -11.85 0.71
CA MET A 122 -1.11 -12.97 0.60
C MET A 122 -1.84 -14.27 0.22
N ARG A 123 -2.99 -14.57 0.83
CA ARG A 123 -3.78 -15.74 0.44
C ARG A 123 -4.42 -15.60 -0.93
N ALA A 124 -4.80 -14.38 -1.34
CA ALA A 124 -5.28 -14.15 -2.70
C ALA A 124 -4.19 -14.45 -3.73
N LEU A 125 -3.00 -13.88 -3.57
CA LEU A 125 -1.90 -13.97 -4.53
C LEU A 125 -1.13 -15.30 -4.48
N ARG A 126 -1.07 -15.97 -3.33
CA ARG A 126 -0.44 -17.29 -3.19
C ARG A 126 -1.42 -18.43 -3.46
N ASP A 127 -2.56 -18.39 -2.78
CA ASP A 127 -3.46 -19.53 -2.69
C ASP A 127 -4.66 -19.40 -3.62
N GLY A 128 -4.89 -18.24 -4.24
CA GLY A 128 -6.11 -17.99 -5.01
C GLY A 128 -7.35 -18.01 -4.12
N VAL A 129 -7.21 -17.67 -2.83
CA VAL A 129 -8.32 -17.70 -1.86
C VAL A 129 -8.49 -16.31 -1.25
N LEU A 130 -9.70 -15.77 -1.36
CA LEU A 130 -10.06 -14.52 -0.70
C LEU A 130 -10.58 -14.79 0.72
N THR A 131 -9.88 -14.24 1.71
CA THR A 131 -10.25 -14.40 3.12
C THR A 131 -10.36 -13.06 3.81
N ILE A 132 -11.59 -12.56 3.95
CA ILE A 132 -11.89 -11.31 4.65
C ILE A 132 -12.53 -11.70 6.00
N PRO A 133 -12.00 -11.23 7.15
CA PRO A 133 -12.58 -11.52 8.46
C PRO A 133 -14.08 -11.22 8.51
N GLY A 134 -14.85 -12.17 9.03
CA GLY A 134 -16.31 -12.07 9.12
C GLY A 134 -17.09 -12.49 7.86
N LEU A 135 -16.41 -12.83 6.76
CA LEU A 135 -17.03 -13.39 5.56
C LEU A 135 -16.55 -14.84 5.32
N PRO A 136 -17.36 -15.68 4.65
CA PRO A 136 -16.91 -16.99 4.18
C PRO A 136 -15.71 -16.85 3.22
N GLU A 137 -14.78 -17.81 3.29
CA GLU A 137 -13.69 -17.90 2.31
C GLU A 137 -14.26 -18.18 0.91
N ILE A 138 -13.62 -17.61 -0.11
CA ILE A 138 -14.02 -17.80 -1.51
C ILE A 138 -12.78 -18.20 -2.31
N GLU A 139 -12.86 -19.33 -3.01
CA GLU A 139 -11.83 -19.74 -3.96
C GLU A 139 -12.00 -18.98 -5.28
N ILE A 140 -10.92 -18.33 -5.71
CA ILE A 140 -10.80 -17.56 -6.94
C ILE A 140 -9.39 -17.82 -7.50
N PRO A 141 -9.18 -18.98 -8.16
CA PRO A 141 -7.85 -19.44 -8.55
C PRO A 141 -7.01 -18.43 -9.34
N GLU A 142 -7.66 -17.61 -10.18
CA GLU A 142 -7.00 -16.58 -10.98
C GLU A 142 -6.34 -15.46 -10.17
N LEU A 143 -6.67 -15.29 -8.88
CA LEU A 143 -5.98 -14.29 -8.06
C LEU A 143 -4.49 -14.59 -7.93
N ARG A 144 -4.07 -15.86 -8.08
CA ARG A 144 -2.65 -16.24 -8.08
C ARG A 144 -1.85 -15.59 -9.21
N ASP A 145 -2.52 -15.33 -10.33
CA ASP A 145 -1.91 -14.76 -11.52
C ASP A 145 -2.14 -13.25 -11.61
N SER A 146 -2.93 -12.67 -10.69
CA SER A 146 -3.48 -11.32 -10.82
C SER A 146 -2.50 -10.16 -10.61
N CYS A 147 -1.20 -10.42 -10.69
CA CYS A 147 -0.14 -9.42 -10.81
C CYS A 147 1.15 -10.06 -11.33
N ASP A 148 1.93 -9.28 -12.06
CA ASP A 148 3.30 -9.64 -12.49
C ASP A 148 4.32 -9.28 -11.39
N MET A 149 4.03 -8.26 -10.58
CA MET A 149 4.87 -7.80 -9.47
C MET A 149 4.03 -7.47 -8.24
N VAL A 150 4.58 -7.70 -7.04
CA VAL A 150 3.94 -7.28 -5.80
C VAL A 150 4.44 -5.90 -5.44
N GLY A 151 3.63 -4.90 -5.80
CA GLY A 151 3.87 -3.53 -5.39
C GLY A 151 3.28 -3.20 -4.02
N PHE A 152 4.05 -2.50 -3.20
CA PHE A 152 3.61 -2.05 -1.87
C PHE A 152 4.17 -0.66 -1.52
N SER A 153 3.44 0.06 -0.68
CA SER A 153 3.90 1.27 -0.03
C SER A 153 4.16 1.01 1.45
N TYR A 154 5.19 1.66 1.99
CA TYR A 154 5.58 1.58 3.40
C TYR A 154 5.69 2.97 4.02
N GLU A 155 5.13 3.13 5.22
CA GLU A 155 5.15 4.38 5.98
C GLU A 155 5.77 4.18 7.37
N SER A 156 5.22 3.25 8.15
CA SER A 156 5.76 2.84 9.45
C SER A 156 5.28 1.45 9.85
N ALA A 157 5.80 0.91 10.96
CA ALA A 157 5.12 -0.19 11.65
C ALA A 157 3.91 0.30 12.44
N ILE A 158 3.00 -0.64 12.73
CA ILE A 158 1.77 -0.43 13.47
C ILE A 158 1.87 -1.13 14.82
N GLY A 159 1.61 -0.38 15.87
CA GLY A 159 1.37 -0.90 17.20
C GLY A 159 -0.11 -1.02 17.51
N VAL A 160 -0.51 -2.05 18.23
CA VAL A 160 -1.90 -2.27 18.67
C VAL A 160 -1.97 -2.34 20.19
N THR A 161 -2.83 -1.51 20.79
CA THR A 161 -3.03 -1.50 22.25
C THR A 161 -4.05 -2.56 22.71
N ARG A 162 -4.13 -2.81 24.02
CA ARG A 162 -5.18 -3.66 24.61
C ARG A 162 -6.62 -3.17 24.38
N GLN A 163 -6.79 -1.91 23.96
CA GLN A 163 -8.08 -1.34 23.57
C GLN A 163 -8.36 -1.49 22.06
N GLY A 164 -7.47 -2.15 21.30
CA GLY A 164 -7.59 -2.29 19.85
C GLY A 164 -7.24 -1.02 19.08
N LYS A 165 -6.61 -0.03 19.72
CA LYS A 165 -6.22 1.22 19.05
C LYS A 165 -4.91 1.02 18.31
N PHE A 166 -4.86 1.47 17.06
CA PHE A 166 -3.62 1.59 16.30
C PHE A 166 -2.82 2.81 16.75
N VAL A 167 -1.54 2.61 16.97
CA VAL A 167 -0.56 3.63 17.35
C VAL A 167 0.70 3.42 16.54
N SER A 168 1.52 4.47 16.42
CA SER A 168 2.81 4.30 15.77
C SER A 168 3.76 3.45 16.62
N TYR A 169 4.56 2.62 15.93
CA TYR A 169 5.57 1.76 16.52
C TYR A 169 6.88 1.87 15.73
N PRO A 170 8.05 1.91 16.39
CA PRO A 170 8.25 2.00 17.84
C PRO A 170 7.79 3.34 18.45
N ASN A 171 7.40 3.33 19.73
CA ASN A 171 6.76 4.50 20.34
C ASN A 171 7.74 5.60 20.79
N ASN A 172 9.04 5.32 20.80
CA ASN A 172 10.14 6.16 21.30
C ASN A 172 10.88 6.94 20.21
N LEU A 173 10.50 6.79 18.94
CA LEU A 173 11.11 7.50 17.81
C LEU A 173 10.50 8.88 17.58
N ARG A 174 11.24 9.74 16.87
CA ARG A 174 10.75 11.02 16.35
C ARG A 174 9.53 10.79 15.46
N ARG A 175 8.52 11.65 15.56
CA ARG A 175 7.27 11.55 14.80
C ARG A 175 7.10 12.72 13.83
N THR A 176 6.45 12.44 12.71
CA THR A 176 5.97 13.44 11.76
C THR A 176 4.81 14.25 12.37
N ALA A 177 4.41 15.33 11.70
CA ALA A 177 3.23 16.10 12.08
C ALA A 177 1.93 15.26 12.11
N LEU A 178 1.88 14.17 11.33
CA LEU A 178 0.77 13.21 11.30
C LEU A 178 0.82 12.19 12.46
N GLY A 179 1.83 12.28 13.33
CA GLY A 179 1.98 11.38 14.48
C GLY A 179 2.56 10.00 14.13
N ILE A 180 3.10 9.85 12.91
CA ILE A 180 3.74 8.63 12.42
C ILE A 180 5.24 8.67 12.76
N ALA A 181 5.77 7.57 13.28
CA ALA A 181 7.19 7.35 13.51
C ALA A 181 7.78 6.54 12.34
N PRO A 182 8.56 7.17 11.45
CA PRO A 182 9.27 6.43 10.42
C PRO A 182 10.25 5.44 11.05
N TRP A 183 10.28 4.21 10.54
CA TRP A 183 11.13 3.14 11.09
C TRP A 183 11.65 2.24 9.99
N VAL A 184 12.95 2.30 9.69
CA VAL A 184 13.52 1.65 8.51
C VAL A 184 13.58 0.13 8.66
N GLU A 185 13.81 -0.39 9.86
CA GLU A 185 13.81 -1.83 10.10
C GLU A 185 12.44 -2.45 9.83
N GLY A 186 11.36 -1.67 9.95
CA GLY A 186 10.03 -2.12 9.55
C GLY A 186 9.89 -2.30 8.03
N LEU A 187 10.61 -1.53 7.21
CA LEU A 187 10.69 -1.75 5.75
C LEU A 187 11.36 -3.10 5.46
N SER A 188 12.49 -3.39 6.10
CA SER A 188 13.18 -4.67 5.96
C SER A 188 12.27 -5.85 6.30
N LEU A 189 11.53 -5.76 7.41
CA LEU A 189 10.56 -6.79 7.81
C LEU A 189 9.46 -7.02 6.76
N VAL A 190 8.99 -5.96 6.09
CA VAL A 190 8.01 -6.08 5.00
C VAL A 190 8.63 -6.79 3.79
N LEU A 191 9.83 -6.38 3.38
CA LEU A 191 10.53 -6.96 2.24
C LEU A 191 10.77 -8.47 2.42
N HIS A 192 11.34 -8.87 3.55
CA HIS A 192 11.59 -10.28 3.85
C HIS A 192 10.30 -11.08 3.93
N ARG A 193 9.27 -10.56 4.61
CA ARG A 193 7.99 -11.27 4.70
C ARG A 193 7.33 -11.43 3.33
N LEU A 194 7.37 -10.42 2.48
CA LEU A 194 6.86 -10.54 1.10
C LEU A 194 7.62 -11.61 0.31
N SER A 195 8.95 -11.63 0.44
CA SER A 195 9.79 -12.66 -0.19
C SER A 195 9.52 -14.07 0.34
N GLU A 196 9.14 -14.21 1.61
CA GLU A 196 8.76 -15.51 2.20
C GLU A 196 7.36 -15.96 1.76
N GLU A 197 6.40 -15.05 1.71
CA GLU A 197 5.01 -15.34 1.34
C GLU A 197 4.86 -15.58 -0.17
N LEU A 198 5.67 -14.91 -0.99
CA LEU A 198 5.60 -14.89 -2.46
C LEU A 198 7.01 -14.97 -3.10
N PRO A 199 7.77 -16.07 -2.91
CA PRO A 199 9.20 -16.16 -3.25
C PRO A 199 9.54 -15.97 -4.73
N ASP A 200 8.61 -16.27 -5.63
CA ASP A 200 8.83 -16.17 -7.08
C ASP A 200 8.30 -14.84 -7.66
N ARG A 201 7.89 -13.88 -6.82
CA ARG A 201 7.26 -12.64 -7.28
C ARG A 201 8.18 -11.44 -7.06
N PRO A 202 8.56 -10.71 -8.14
CA PRO A 202 9.35 -9.49 -7.99
C PRO A 202 8.58 -8.44 -7.20
N LEU A 203 9.30 -7.65 -6.41
CA LEU A 203 8.76 -6.60 -5.56
C LEU A 203 8.93 -5.23 -6.22
N LEU A 204 7.97 -4.35 -5.97
CA LEU A 204 8.03 -2.95 -6.35
C LEU A 204 7.69 -2.08 -5.14
N ILE A 205 8.59 -1.18 -4.73
CA ILE A 205 8.25 -0.21 -3.69
C ILE A 205 7.52 0.94 -4.37
N THR A 206 6.20 0.97 -4.24
CA THR A 206 5.31 1.89 -4.98
C THR A 206 5.09 3.22 -4.27
N GLY A 207 5.51 3.32 -3.01
CA GLY A 207 5.45 4.55 -2.23
C GLY A 207 6.31 4.42 -0.99
N LEU A 208 7.30 5.28 -0.87
CA LEU A 208 8.20 5.36 0.27
C LEU A 208 8.57 6.83 0.51
N GLY A 209 8.50 7.28 1.75
CA GLY A 209 8.83 8.65 2.11
C GLY A 209 8.20 9.07 3.42
N ILE A 210 8.53 10.29 3.86
CA ILE A 210 8.02 10.87 5.11
C ILE A 210 7.49 12.29 4.88
N GLY A 211 6.38 12.58 5.57
CA GLY A 211 5.79 13.91 5.63
C GLY A 211 6.51 14.79 6.66
N THR A 212 7.31 15.74 6.20
CA THR A 212 8.10 16.63 7.08
C THR A 212 8.56 17.90 6.38
N ASP A 213 8.58 19.01 7.10
CA ASP A 213 9.21 20.26 6.68
C ASP A 213 10.74 20.27 6.87
N ASP A 214 11.29 19.28 7.58
CA ASP A 214 12.72 19.06 7.80
C ASP A 214 13.31 18.18 6.70
N ASP A 215 13.82 18.81 5.64
CA ASP A 215 14.38 18.07 4.50
C ASP A 215 15.71 17.36 4.82
N ALA A 216 16.43 17.78 5.86
CA ALA A 216 17.61 17.04 6.31
C ALA A 216 17.19 15.68 6.88
N TRP A 217 16.12 15.66 7.70
CA TRP A 217 15.56 14.40 8.18
C TRP A 217 15.04 13.51 7.05
N ARG A 218 14.43 14.10 6.01
CA ARG A 218 14.05 13.34 4.80
C ARG A 218 15.26 12.74 4.10
N CYS A 219 16.37 13.47 3.96
CA CYS A 219 17.60 12.93 3.38
C CYS A 219 18.11 11.73 4.17
N ASP A 220 18.23 11.86 5.50
CA ASP A 220 18.72 10.81 6.39
C ASP A 220 17.84 9.54 6.27
N TYR A 221 16.52 9.71 6.35
CA TYR A 221 15.57 8.61 6.23
C TYR A 221 15.67 7.89 4.88
N LEU A 222 15.78 8.63 3.77
CA LEU A 222 15.91 8.02 2.45
C LEU A 222 17.22 7.24 2.30
N GLN A 223 18.33 7.75 2.84
CA GLN A 223 19.61 7.04 2.82
C GLN A 223 19.50 5.71 3.59
N GLU A 224 18.97 5.74 4.80
CA GLU A 224 18.75 4.53 5.61
C GLU A 224 17.82 3.52 4.89
N CYS A 225 16.74 3.99 4.26
CA CYS A 225 15.86 3.12 3.47
C CYS A 225 16.58 2.50 2.26
N PHE A 226 17.41 3.25 1.55
CA PHE A 226 18.17 2.70 0.44
C PHE A 226 19.16 1.64 0.91
N GLU A 227 19.84 1.86 2.04
CA GLU A 227 20.71 0.84 2.64
C GLU A 227 19.92 -0.44 2.95
N ALA A 228 18.75 -0.33 3.59
CA ALA A 228 17.88 -1.49 3.87
C ALA A 228 17.40 -2.21 2.60
N VAL A 229 17.11 -1.47 1.51
CA VAL A 229 16.73 -2.07 0.22
C VAL A 229 17.92 -2.76 -0.44
N GLU A 230 19.11 -2.17 -0.39
CA GLU A 230 20.33 -2.79 -0.91
C GLU A 230 20.69 -4.07 -0.14
N GLU A 231 20.52 -4.08 1.19
CA GLU A 231 20.66 -5.30 2.01
C GLU A 231 19.66 -6.38 1.59
N ALA A 232 18.38 -6.05 1.43
CA ALA A 232 17.37 -6.98 0.95
C ALA A 232 17.69 -7.55 -0.46
N ILE A 233 18.22 -6.72 -1.36
CA ILE A 233 18.67 -7.18 -2.68
C ILE A 233 19.87 -8.12 -2.56
N ASN A 234 20.82 -7.83 -1.67
CA ASN A 234 21.97 -8.70 -1.40
C ASN A 234 21.56 -10.05 -0.78
N ASP A 235 20.47 -10.08 -0.03
CA ASP A 235 19.84 -11.29 0.50
C ASP A 235 19.06 -12.09 -0.57
N GLY A 236 19.03 -11.60 -1.82
CA GLY A 236 18.44 -12.29 -2.96
C GLY A 236 16.99 -11.91 -3.27
N ILE A 237 16.45 -10.88 -2.61
CA ILE A 237 15.09 -10.41 -2.86
C ILE A 237 15.06 -9.63 -4.17
N ASP A 238 14.17 -10.03 -5.09
CA ASP A 238 14.04 -9.42 -6.41
C ASP A 238 13.25 -8.09 -6.34
N ILE A 239 13.93 -6.97 -6.09
CA ILE A 239 13.33 -5.63 -6.01
C ILE A 239 13.56 -4.88 -7.32
N ARG A 240 12.49 -4.52 -8.01
CA ARG A 240 12.51 -3.95 -9.37
C ARG A 240 12.50 -2.44 -9.44
N GLY A 241 12.18 -1.76 -8.35
CA GLY A 241 12.16 -0.30 -8.33
C GLY A 241 11.59 0.27 -7.05
N ILE A 242 11.83 1.58 -6.91
CA ILE A 242 11.38 2.39 -5.77
C ILE A 242 10.76 3.67 -6.31
N PHE A 243 9.57 3.99 -5.84
CA PHE A 243 8.87 5.24 -6.09
C PHE A 243 8.80 6.06 -4.79
N HIS A 244 9.29 7.29 -4.83
CA HIS A 244 9.16 8.22 -3.73
C HIS A 244 7.73 8.73 -3.60
N GLN A 245 7.20 8.72 -2.38
CA GLN A 245 5.97 9.39 -2.02
C GLN A 245 6.31 10.75 -1.36
N THR A 246 6.22 11.88 -2.06
CA THR A 246 5.74 12.12 -3.43
C THR A 246 6.80 12.82 -4.29
N GLY A 247 6.57 12.92 -5.60
CA GLY A 247 7.41 13.74 -6.46
C GLY A 247 7.29 15.23 -6.09
N ILE A 248 6.08 15.76 -6.08
CA ILE A 248 5.77 17.16 -5.75
C ILE A 248 4.89 17.19 -4.51
N ASP A 249 5.06 18.20 -3.65
CA ASP A 249 4.15 18.45 -2.53
C ASP A 249 2.69 18.43 -2.99
N GLN A 250 1.88 17.63 -2.31
CA GLN A 250 0.48 17.42 -2.65
C GLN A 250 -0.47 17.95 -1.58
N TYR A 251 -1.77 17.80 -1.83
CA TYR A 251 -2.78 17.85 -0.79
C TYR A 251 -2.76 16.51 -0.04
N GLU A 252 -2.29 16.51 1.20
CA GLU A 252 -2.16 15.32 2.02
C GLU A 252 -3.42 15.12 2.86
N TRP A 253 -4.44 14.48 2.31
CA TRP A 253 -5.67 14.01 3.00
C TRP A 253 -6.04 14.76 4.29
N LEU A 254 -5.62 14.25 5.45
CA LEU A 254 -5.90 14.80 6.79
C LEU A 254 -4.92 15.90 7.23
N GLY A 255 -3.73 15.96 6.64
CA GLY A 255 -2.71 17.00 6.85
C GLY A 255 -2.84 18.23 5.94
N GLY A 256 -3.77 18.22 4.99
CA GLY A 256 -3.99 19.31 4.04
C GLY A 256 -2.72 19.69 3.28
N TYR A 257 -2.44 20.99 3.16
CA TYR A 257 -1.20 21.49 2.55
C TYR A 257 -0.08 21.77 3.57
N GLU A 258 -0.27 21.37 4.83
CA GLU A 258 0.66 21.68 5.92
C GLU A 258 1.69 20.56 6.13
N THR A 259 1.50 19.39 5.51
CA THR A 259 2.43 18.27 5.59
C THR A 259 3.10 18.00 4.24
N PRO A 260 4.30 18.55 3.97
CA PRO A 260 4.99 18.33 2.71
C PRO A 260 5.63 16.93 2.65
N PHE A 261 5.36 16.22 1.56
CA PHE A 261 5.94 14.91 1.23
C PHE A 261 6.87 14.97 0.02
N GLY A 262 6.86 16.05 -0.77
CA GLY A 262 7.51 16.09 -2.08
C GLY A 262 9.03 16.11 -1.99
N LEU A 263 9.71 15.51 -2.97
CA LEU A 263 11.10 15.87 -3.29
C LEU A 263 11.19 17.29 -3.88
N PHE A 264 10.09 17.77 -4.45
CA PHE A 264 9.95 19.11 -4.99
C PHE A 264 8.83 19.85 -4.26
N THR A 265 9.02 21.16 -4.06
CA THR A 265 7.96 22.04 -3.56
C THR A 265 6.80 22.13 -4.56
N ARG A 266 5.66 22.71 -4.16
CA ARG A 266 4.53 22.97 -5.08
C ARG A 266 4.91 23.85 -6.28
N ASP A 267 5.88 24.74 -6.09
CA ASP A 267 6.43 25.59 -7.16
C ASP A 267 7.50 24.86 -8.00
N ARG A 268 7.68 23.56 -7.76
CA ARG A 268 8.64 22.66 -8.42
C ARG A 268 10.10 22.98 -8.14
N GLU A 269 10.38 23.63 -7.03
CA GLU A 269 11.76 23.83 -6.58
C GLU A 269 12.27 22.54 -5.94
N PRO A 270 13.43 22.02 -6.36
CA PRO A 270 13.99 20.79 -5.79
C PRO A 270 14.44 21.01 -4.34
N ARG A 271 14.27 19.98 -3.52
CA ARG A 271 14.86 19.88 -2.19
C ARG A 271 16.17 19.10 -2.21
N ALA A 272 16.94 19.10 -1.13
CA ALA A 272 18.18 18.33 -1.06
C ALA A 272 17.92 16.83 -1.16
N SER A 273 16.80 16.36 -0.60
CA SER A 273 16.33 14.98 -0.75
C SER A 273 16.12 14.55 -2.20
N ALA A 274 15.83 15.48 -3.12
CA ALA A 274 15.73 15.16 -4.55
C ALA A 274 17.08 14.70 -5.12
N GLU A 275 18.19 15.32 -4.69
CA GLU A 275 19.53 14.88 -5.12
C GLU A 275 19.88 13.53 -4.50
N VAL A 276 19.57 13.31 -3.21
CA VAL A 276 19.77 12.00 -2.55
C VAL A 276 19.07 10.88 -3.34
N PHE A 277 17.81 11.09 -3.72
CA PHE A 277 17.06 10.12 -4.53
C PHE A 277 17.67 9.96 -5.94
N ALA A 278 18.07 11.06 -6.58
CA ALA A 278 18.68 11.04 -7.91
C ALA A 278 20.05 10.34 -7.93
N GLU A 279 20.87 10.51 -6.90
CA GLU A 279 22.16 9.83 -6.76
C GLU A 279 21.99 8.33 -6.58
N TYR A 280 21.00 7.89 -5.80
CA TYR A 280 20.65 6.48 -5.69
C TYR A 280 20.19 5.92 -7.05
N ALA A 281 19.27 6.61 -7.73
CA ALA A 281 18.76 6.20 -9.03
C ALA A 281 19.83 6.11 -10.13
N LYS A 282 20.91 6.90 -10.07
CA LYS A 282 22.04 6.81 -11.03
C LYS A 282 22.91 5.57 -10.83
N LYS A 283 22.88 4.94 -9.65
CA LYS A 283 23.70 3.75 -9.33
C LYS A 283 23.05 2.44 -9.77
N ARG A 284 21.75 2.47 -10.11
CA ARG A 284 20.92 1.32 -10.49
C ARG A 284 20.41 1.48 -11.93
#